data_AF-B7EFN3-F1
#
_entry.id   AF-B7EFN3-F1
#
_cell.length_a   1.000
_cell.length_b   1.000
_cell.length_c   1.000
_cell.angle_alpha   90.00
_cell.angle_beta   90.00
_cell.angle_gamma   90.00
#
_symmetry.space_group_name_H-M   'P 1'
#
loop_
_entity.id
_entity.type
_entity.pdbx_description
1 polymer ?
#
loop_
_entity_poly.entity_id
_entity_poly.type
_entity_poly.pdbx_seq_one_letter_code
_entity_poly.pdbx_strand_id
1 'polypeptide(L)'
;MPAELRESAAATWLSVAATDQRVYLTDRSTGWASWFDPAKQQWGPTCRLRPDATVSTWGLAPGRGGAERLVLFGAKRCGRAEQAKSRVVIQAWEVDGDGLALSRGAAHDTMPGEMSERLFPRDEDGDEEDEEEMSPSIGVCGNAAGGYVYNAADPTIGAVLYELRDGVGSAVERWEWVPCAPSVEAEPLGRFILACSPVGLDELARGQPAACTTAQ
;
A
#
# COMPACT_ATOMS: atom_id res chain seq x y z
N MET A 1 3.44 -10.38 18.36
CA MET A 1 3.25 -10.52 16.90
C MET A 1 3.12 -12.00 16.59
N PRO A 2 2.20 -12.39 15.69
CA PRO A 2 2.03 -13.78 15.26
C PRO A 2 3.33 -14.38 14.69
N ALA A 3 3.48 -15.69 14.79
CA ALA A 3 4.72 -16.37 14.41
C ALA A 3 5.01 -16.23 12.91
N GLU A 4 3.96 -16.26 12.09
CA GLU A 4 3.98 -16.16 10.63
C GLU A 4 4.50 -14.82 10.13
N LEU A 5 4.38 -13.75 10.93
CA LEU A 5 4.87 -12.40 10.61
C LEU A 5 6.20 -12.09 11.31
N ARG A 6 6.67 -12.97 12.21
CA ARG A 6 7.84 -12.71 13.06
C ARG A 6 9.13 -12.58 12.27
N GLU A 7 9.27 -13.37 11.22
CA GLU A 7 10.44 -13.35 10.34
C GLU A 7 10.43 -12.14 9.40
N SER A 8 9.25 -11.52 9.22
CA SER A 8 9.01 -10.34 8.41
C SER A 8 9.13 -9.03 9.18
N ALA A 9 9.59 -9.04 10.44
CA ALA A 9 9.48 -7.89 11.35
C ALA A 9 10.18 -6.60 10.88
N ALA A 10 11.02 -6.65 9.83
CA ALA A 10 11.63 -5.47 9.25
C ALA A 10 10.64 -4.72 8.33
N ALA A 11 10.65 -3.39 8.42
CA ALA A 11 9.72 -2.51 7.69
C ALA A 11 9.73 -2.72 6.16
N THR A 12 10.85 -3.19 5.62
CA THR A 12 11.00 -3.52 4.20
C THR A 12 10.05 -4.63 3.73
N TRP A 13 9.65 -5.53 4.64
CA TRP A 13 8.86 -6.72 4.33
C TRP A 13 7.39 -6.61 4.74
N LEU A 14 7.03 -5.58 5.51
CA LEU A 14 5.66 -5.35 5.96
C LEU A 14 5.02 -4.19 5.22
N SER A 15 3.76 -4.35 4.86
CA SER A 15 2.85 -3.26 4.56
C SER A 15 1.88 -3.09 5.73
N VAL A 16 1.61 -1.84 6.09
CA VAL A 16 0.87 -1.48 7.29
C VAL A 16 -0.29 -0.57 6.91
N ALA A 17 -1.46 -0.86 7.46
CA ALA A 17 -2.61 0.03 7.42
C ALA A 17 -3.08 0.30 8.86
N ALA A 18 -3.50 1.51 9.15
CA ALA A 18 -4.03 1.85 10.47
C ALA A 18 -5.43 2.44 10.32
N THR A 19 -6.35 1.93 11.13
CA THR A 19 -7.68 2.50 11.34
C THR A 19 -7.72 3.13 12.73
N ASP A 20 -8.86 3.72 13.09
CA ASP A 20 -9.05 4.30 14.42
C ASP A 20 -8.97 3.26 15.54
N GLN A 21 -9.23 1.98 15.25
CA GLN A 21 -9.30 0.93 16.25
C GLN A 21 -8.12 -0.04 16.19
N ARG A 22 -7.48 -0.22 15.03
CA ARG A 22 -6.54 -1.33 14.82
C ARG A 22 -5.39 -0.95 13.89
N VAL A 23 -4.27 -1.64 14.11
CA VAL A 23 -3.13 -1.62 13.21
C VAL A 23 -3.06 -2.96 12.50
N TYR A 24 -3.14 -2.91 11.18
CA TYR A 24 -3.09 -4.05 10.30
C TYR A 24 -1.69 -4.21 9.72
N LEU A 25 -1.22 -5.45 9.66
CA LEU A 25 0.06 -5.81 9.08
C LEU A 25 -0.17 -6.87 8.01
N THR A 26 0.55 -6.75 6.89
CA THR A 26 0.71 -7.84 5.95
C THR A 26 2.15 -8.00 5.52
N ASP A 27 2.62 -9.23 5.42
CA ASP A 27 3.88 -9.55 4.77
C ASP A 27 3.74 -9.42 3.25
N ARG A 28 4.57 -8.56 2.68
CA ARG A 28 4.53 -8.17 1.26
C ARG A 28 4.77 -9.35 0.33
N SER A 29 5.51 -10.38 0.73
CA SER A 29 5.90 -11.49 -0.15
C SER A 29 4.95 -12.69 -0.08
N THR A 30 4.44 -12.97 1.11
CA THR A 30 3.67 -14.19 1.41
C THR A 30 2.17 -13.94 1.44
N GLY A 31 1.76 -12.68 1.65
CA GLY A 31 0.37 -12.27 1.86
C GLY A 31 -0.18 -12.66 3.23
N TRP A 32 0.65 -13.11 4.17
CA TRP A 32 0.20 -13.30 5.56
C TRP A 32 -0.21 -11.95 6.14
N ALA A 33 -1.33 -11.92 6.87
CA ALA A 33 -1.84 -10.72 7.47
C ALA A 33 -2.42 -10.99 8.86
N SER A 34 -2.32 -9.98 9.72
CA SER A 34 -2.96 -9.94 11.03
C SER A 34 -3.23 -8.50 11.43
N TRP A 35 -3.95 -8.29 12.53
CA TRP A 35 -4.15 -6.97 13.10
C TRP A 35 -3.88 -6.97 14.59
N PHE A 36 -3.53 -5.80 15.12
CA PHE A 36 -3.32 -5.55 16.53
C PHE A 36 -4.32 -4.49 17.00
N ASP A 37 -5.08 -4.82 18.04
CA ASP A 37 -5.96 -3.88 18.75
C ASP A 37 -5.16 -3.28 19.91
N PRO A 38 -4.69 -2.02 19.81
CA PRO A 38 -3.88 -1.39 20.85
C PRO A 38 -4.66 -1.16 22.15
N ALA A 39 -5.99 -0.98 22.08
CA ALA A 39 -6.81 -0.77 23.26
C ALA A 39 -6.92 -2.05 24.11
N LYS A 40 -6.98 -3.21 23.45
CA LYS A 40 -7.05 -4.53 24.11
C LYS A 40 -5.70 -5.24 24.19
N GLN A 41 -4.65 -4.65 23.61
CA GLN A 41 -3.31 -5.21 23.51
C GLN A 41 -3.27 -6.64 22.96
N GLN A 42 -4.14 -6.95 22.01
CA GLN A 42 -4.31 -8.30 21.49
C GLN A 42 -4.17 -8.34 19.98
N TRP A 43 -3.68 -9.48 19.49
CA TRP A 43 -3.65 -9.81 18.08
C TRP A 43 -4.97 -10.45 17.67
N GLY A 44 -5.43 -10.09 16.48
CA GLY A 44 -6.54 -10.72 15.81
C GLY A 44 -6.17 -12.06 15.17
N PRO A 45 -7.07 -12.61 14.33
CA PRO A 45 -6.75 -13.76 13.51
C PRO A 45 -5.53 -13.48 12.63
N THR A 46 -4.83 -14.56 12.28
CA THR A 46 -3.77 -14.52 11.27
C THR A 46 -4.26 -15.31 10.05
N CYS A 47 -4.31 -14.65 8.90
CA CYS A 47 -4.90 -15.20 7.69
C CYS A 47 -4.00 -14.88 6.49
N ARG A 48 -4.07 -15.72 5.45
CA ARG A 48 -3.31 -15.50 4.23
C ARG A 48 -4.19 -14.83 3.18
N LEU A 49 -3.96 -13.54 2.94
CA LEU A 49 -4.66 -12.71 1.96
C LEU A 49 -4.01 -12.90 0.58
N ARG A 50 -4.40 -13.97 -0.12
CA ARG A 50 -3.86 -14.29 -1.46
C ARG A 50 -4.99 -14.57 -2.47
N PRO A 51 -5.78 -13.54 -2.87
CA PRO A 51 -6.83 -13.68 -3.87
C PRO A 51 -6.32 -14.20 -5.23
N ASP A 52 -5.07 -13.87 -5.57
CA ASP A 52 -4.41 -14.27 -6.80
C ASP A 52 -3.05 -14.89 -6.48
N ALA A 53 -2.83 -16.13 -6.94
CA ALA A 53 -1.59 -16.86 -6.72
C ALA A 53 -0.41 -16.29 -7.51
N THR A 54 -0.65 -15.52 -8.57
CA THR A 54 0.38 -14.95 -9.46
C THR A 54 0.97 -13.64 -8.97
N VAL A 55 0.37 -13.03 -7.95
CA VAL A 55 0.88 -11.81 -7.30
C VAL A 55 2.13 -12.13 -6.49
N SER A 56 3.17 -11.31 -6.71
CA SER A 56 4.48 -11.43 -6.07
C SER A 56 4.69 -10.47 -4.90
N THR A 57 3.95 -9.36 -4.87
CA THR A 57 4.03 -8.35 -3.81
C THR A 57 2.66 -7.84 -3.39
N TRP A 58 2.48 -7.60 -2.09
CA TRP A 58 1.23 -7.19 -1.46
C TRP A 58 1.40 -5.85 -0.73
N GLY A 59 0.37 -5.01 -0.81
CA GLY A 59 0.25 -3.76 -0.06
C GLY A 59 -1.12 -3.65 0.58
N LEU A 60 -1.22 -3.00 1.73
CA LEU A 60 -2.46 -2.85 2.48
C LEU A 60 -2.71 -1.37 2.77
N ALA A 61 -3.97 -0.97 2.65
CA ALA A 61 -4.42 0.37 3.04
C ALA A 61 -5.78 0.30 3.77
N PRO A 62 -6.13 1.33 4.56
CA PRO A 62 -7.48 1.47 5.07
C PRO A 62 -8.49 1.57 3.92
N GLY A 63 -9.64 0.94 4.10
CA GLY A 63 -10.77 0.98 3.18
C GLY A 63 -11.83 2.01 3.59
N ARG A 64 -12.93 2.04 2.83
CA ARG A 64 -14.05 2.96 3.02
C ARG A 64 -14.53 3.04 4.48
N GLY A 65 -14.98 4.22 4.89
CA GLY A 65 -15.39 4.50 6.27
C GLY A 65 -16.61 3.71 6.74
N GLY A 66 -16.77 3.61 8.07
CA GLY A 66 -17.96 3.09 8.74
C GLY A 66 -17.84 1.67 9.34
N ALA A 67 -16.94 0.84 8.81
CA ALA A 67 -16.57 -0.47 9.39
C ALA A 67 -15.06 -0.69 9.21
N GLU A 68 -14.48 -1.64 9.96
CA GLU A 68 -13.09 -2.09 9.75
C GLU A 68 -12.97 -2.73 8.36
N ARG A 69 -12.68 -1.90 7.36
CA ARG A 69 -12.52 -2.27 5.95
C ARG A 69 -11.11 -1.93 5.51
N LEU A 70 -10.60 -2.74 4.60
CA LEU A 70 -9.26 -2.58 4.05
C LEU A 70 -9.31 -2.72 2.54
N VAL A 71 -8.30 -2.16 1.89
CA VAL A 71 -7.99 -2.43 0.49
C VAL A 71 -6.65 -3.14 0.43
N LEU A 72 -6.65 -4.34 -0.13
CA LEU A 72 -5.44 -5.10 -0.45
C LEU A 72 -5.05 -4.77 -1.89
N PHE A 73 -3.81 -4.37 -2.09
CA PHE A 73 -3.20 -4.19 -3.40
C PHE A 73 -2.22 -5.32 -3.66
N GLY A 74 -2.12 -5.75 -4.91
CA GLY A 74 -1.19 -6.78 -5.33
C GLY A 74 -0.62 -6.46 -6.70
N ALA A 75 0.69 -6.62 -6.85
CA ALA A 75 1.35 -6.50 -8.15
C ALA A 75 1.85 -7.85 -8.66
N LYS A 76 1.66 -8.06 -9.96
CA LYS A 76 2.14 -9.25 -10.69
C LYS A 76 2.72 -8.82 -12.02
N ARG A 77 3.62 -9.63 -12.56
CA ARG A 77 4.00 -9.55 -13.97
C ARG A 77 3.06 -10.40 -14.82
N CYS A 78 2.63 -9.85 -15.94
CA CYS A 78 1.85 -10.52 -16.97
C CYS A 78 2.61 -10.44 -18.28
N GLY A 79 3.03 -11.58 -18.82
CA GLY A 79 3.59 -11.73 -20.16
C GLY A 79 2.91 -12.92 -20.83
N ARG A 80 2.46 -12.75 -22.08
CA ARG A 80 1.97 -13.89 -22.88
C ARG A 80 3.16 -14.42 -23.67
N ALA A 81 3.38 -15.73 -23.55
CA ALA A 81 4.51 -16.43 -24.15
C ALA A 81 4.86 -15.93 -25.56
N GLU A 82 6.17 -15.73 -25.73
CA GLU A 82 6.96 -15.51 -26.94
C GLU A 82 6.99 -14.12 -27.60
N GLN A 83 6.02 -13.21 -27.45
CA GLN A 83 6.10 -11.90 -28.14
C GLN A 83 5.48 -10.70 -27.40
N ALA A 84 4.80 -10.91 -26.26
CA ALA A 84 4.23 -9.83 -25.47
C ALA A 84 5.14 -9.53 -24.28
N LYS A 85 5.92 -8.44 -24.38
CA LYS A 85 6.80 -7.92 -23.34
C LYS A 85 6.09 -7.93 -21.96
N SER A 86 6.77 -8.48 -20.96
CA SER A 86 6.26 -8.58 -19.58
C SER A 86 5.82 -7.21 -19.05
N ARG A 87 4.62 -7.13 -18.48
CA ARG A 87 4.06 -5.88 -17.93
C ARG A 87 3.62 -6.09 -16.49
N VAL A 88 3.92 -5.11 -15.63
CA VAL A 88 3.39 -5.09 -14.26
C VAL A 88 1.92 -4.68 -14.27
N VAL A 89 1.10 -5.49 -13.61
CA VAL A 89 -0.33 -5.24 -13.39
C VAL A 89 -0.55 -5.11 -11.89
N ILE A 90 -1.18 -4.01 -11.48
CA ILE A 90 -1.59 -3.78 -10.09
C ILE A 90 -3.11 -3.98 -9.99
N GLN A 91 -3.52 -4.78 -9.03
CA GLN A 91 -4.93 -5.05 -8.74
C GLN A 91 -5.25 -4.71 -7.28
N ALA A 92 -6.51 -4.36 -7.03
CA ALA A 92 -7.02 -4.01 -5.71
C ALA A 92 -8.24 -4.85 -5.35
N TRP A 93 -8.31 -5.30 -4.10
CA TRP A 93 -9.42 -6.09 -3.55
C TRP A 93 -9.90 -5.50 -2.22
N GLU A 94 -11.20 -5.54 -1.99
CA GLU A 94 -11.75 -5.24 -0.67
C GLU A 94 -11.57 -6.41 0.29
N VAL A 95 -11.16 -6.08 1.51
CA VAL A 95 -10.97 -7.04 2.60
C VAL A 95 -11.78 -6.61 3.82
N ASP A 96 -12.46 -7.58 4.40
CA ASP A 96 -13.08 -7.48 5.71
C ASP A 96 -12.00 -7.42 6.80
N GLY A 97 -11.94 -6.30 7.53
CA GLY A 97 -10.90 -6.05 8.53
C GLY A 97 -11.11 -6.78 9.86
N ASP A 98 -12.29 -7.37 10.11
CA ASP A 98 -12.51 -8.22 11.29
C ASP A 98 -11.95 -9.62 11.05
N GLY A 99 -12.43 -10.27 9.99
CA GLY A 99 -12.08 -11.65 9.66
C GLY A 99 -10.83 -11.82 8.79
N LEU A 100 -10.27 -10.73 8.24
CA LEU A 100 -9.22 -10.77 7.22
C LEU A 100 -9.59 -11.71 6.07
N ALA A 101 -10.80 -11.52 5.54
CA ALA A 101 -11.34 -12.29 4.44
C ALA A 101 -11.72 -11.36 3.29
N LEU A 102 -11.59 -11.83 2.05
CA LEU A 102 -12.06 -11.08 0.89
C LEU A 102 -13.57 -10.86 0.98
N SER A 103 -14.01 -9.62 0.76
CA SER A 103 -15.43 -9.30 0.77
C SER A 103 -16.15 -10.14 -0.30
N ARG A 104 -17.24 -10.83 0.07
CA ARG A 104 -18.01 -11.67 -0.85
C ARG A 104 -18.53 -10.84 -2.03
N GLY A 105 -18.15 -11.20 -3.25
CA GLY A 105 -18.55 -10.48 -4.46
C GLY A 105 -17.70 -9.24 -4.78
N ALA A 106 -16.60 -9.02 -4.06
CA ALA A 106 -15.66 -7.94 -4.36
C ALA A 106 -15.13 -8.09 -5.80
N ALA A 107 -15.60 -7.22 -6.68
CA ALA A 107 -14.93 -6.97 -7.94
C ALA A 107 -13.51 -6.51 -7.60
N HIS A 108 -12.52 -7.11 -8.27
CA HIS A 108 -11.18 -6.60 -8.21
C HIS A 108 -11.07 -5.40 -9.14
N ASP A 109 -10.49 -4.31 -8.65
CA ASP A 109 -10.14 -3.21 -9.53
C ASP A 109 -8.75 -3.46 -10.13
N THR A 110 -8.52 -3.00 -11.36
CA THR A 110 -7.21 -3.09 -11.99
C THR A 110 -6.77 -1.69 -12.37
N MET A 111 -5.61 -1.29 -11.86
CA MET A 111 -4.98 -0.01 -12.20
C MET A 111 -4.84 0.11 -13.73
N PRO A 112 -5.16 1.27 -14.33
CA PRO A 112 -4.95 1.49 -15.76
C PRO A 112 -3.51 1.18 -16.17
N GLY A 113 -3.35 0.43 -17.27
CA GLY A 113 -2.04 -0.06 -17.72
C GLY A 113 -1.02 1.05 -17.98
N GLU A 114 -1.45 2.20 -18.46
CA GLU A 114 -0.58 3.37 -18.67
C GLU A 114 0.07 3.85 -17.36
N MET A 115 -0.64 3.76 -16.24
CA MET A 115 -0.12 4.17 -14.93
C MET A 115 0.82 3.10 -14.36
N SER A 116 0.52 1.82 -14.56
CA SER A 116 1.42 0.75 -14.12
C SER A 116 2.72 0.72 -14.92
N GLU A 117 2.67 1.02 -16.22
CA GLU A 117 3.84 1.20 -17.09
C GLU A 117 4.68 2.42 -16.67
N ARG A 118 4.04 3.49 -16.17
CA ARG A 118 4.79 4.63 -15.62
C ARG A 118 5.45 4.32 -14.28
N LEU A 119 4.80 3.55 -13.40
CA LEU A 119 5.38 3.13 -12.10
C LEU A 119 6.52 2.13 -12.27
N PHE A 120 6.45 1.31 -13.30
CA PHE A 120 7.44 0.29 -13.64
C PHE A 120 7.86 0.50 -15.10
N PRO A 121 8.62 1.58 -15.38
CA PRO A 121 9.15 1.81 -16.71
C PRO A 121 10.06 0.65 -17.09
N ARG A 122 10.14 0.37 -18.39
CA ARG A 122 11.08 -0.61 -18.92
C ARG A 122 12.41 0.08 -19.17
N ASP A 123 13.48 -0.64 -18.92
CA ASP A 123 14.80 -0.18 -19.31
C ASP A 123 14.96 -0.53 -20.80
N GLU A 124 14.91 0.48 -21.68
CA GLU A 124 15.06 0.26 -23.14
C GLU A 124 16.47 -0.26 -23.51
N ASP A 125 17.43 -0.14 -22.59
CA ASP A 125 18.84 -0.50 -22.73
C ASP A 125 19.27 -1.70 -21.85
N GLY A 126 18.35 -2.29 -21.08
CA GLY A 126 18.63 -3.41 -20.18
C GLY A 126 18.55 -4.76 -20.90
N ASP A 127 19.51 -5.66 -20.62
CA ASP A 127 19.43 -7.04 -21.08
C ASP A 127 18.11 -7.66 -20.55
N GLU A 128 17.30 -8.25 -21.44
CA GLU A 128 15.98 -8.84 -21.13
C GLU A 128 16.04 -9.88 -19.99
N GLU A 129 17.23 -10.39 -19.67
CA GLU A 129 17.50 -11.36 -18.60
C GLU A 129 17.38 -10.75 -17.18
N ASP A 130 17.72 -9.47 -16.96
CA ASP A 130 17.66 -8.83 -15.63
C ASP A 130 16.24 -8.37 -15.25
N GLU A 131 15.41 -8.02 -16.25
CA GLU A 131 14.02 -7.57 -16.03
C GLU A 131 13.09 -8.71 -15.60
N GLU A 132 13.38 -9.95 -15.97
CA GLU A 132 12.58 -11.12 -15.56
C GLU A 132 12.79 -11.47 -14.08
N GLU A 133 13.98 -11.21 -13.52
CA GLU A 133 14.34 -11.62 -12.16
C GLU A 133 13.82 -10.69 -11.05
N MET A 134 13.74 -9.37 -11.28
CA MET A 134 13.39 -8.42 -10.20
C MET A 134 11.88 -8.30 -9.96
N SER A 135 11.30 -9.09 -9.07
CA SER A 135 9.85 -9.00 -8.74
C SER A 135 9.40 -7.55 -8.45
N PRO A 136 8.24 -7.10 -8.96
CA PRO A 136 7.76 -5.75 -8.68
C PRO A 136 7.62 -5.52 -7.18
N SER A 137 7.97 -4.32 -6.73
CA SER A 137 7.86 -3.90 -5.34
C SER A 137 6.97 -2.68 -5.25
N ILE A 138 5.80 -2.82 -4.61
CA ILE A 138 4.85 -1.72 -4.43
C ILE A 138 4.87 -1.23 -2.98
N GLY A 139 4.74 0.08 -2.80
CA GLY A 139 4.38 0.71 -1.53
C GLY A 139 2.94 1.22 -1.62
N VAL A 140 2.24 1.16 -0.48
CA VAL A 140 0.87 1.67 -0.37
C VAL A 140 0.75 2.46 0.91
N CYS A 141 0.05 3.59 0.83
CA CYS A 141 -0.23 4.46 1.94
C CYS A 141 -1.57 5.16 1.70
N GLY A 142 -2.33 5.46 2.75
CA GLY A 142 -3.63 6.10 2.58
C GLY A 142 -4.49 6.08 3.83
N ASN A 143 -5.71 6.56 3.68
CA ASN A 143 -6.77 6.59 4.68
C ASN A 143 -8.09 6.08 4.06
N ALA A 144 -9.20 6.23 4.79
CA ALA A 144 -10.50 5.73 4.37
C ALA A 144 -11.10 6.40 3.12
N ALA A 145 -10.53 7.52 2.65
CA ALA A 145 -10.97 8.22 1.45
C ALA A 145 -10.10 7.90 0.21
N GLY A 146 -8.91 7.34 0.39
CA GLY A 146 -7.95 7.13 -0.69
C GLY A 146 -6.50 7.20 -0.22
N GLY A 147 -5.58 7.19 -1.17
CA GLY A 147 -4.16 7.19 -0.89
C GLY A 147 -3.32 7.02 -2.14
N TYR A 148 -2.10 6.51 -1.98
CA TYR A 148 -1.16 6.35 -3.08
C TYR A 148 -0.58 4.95 -3.13
N VAL A 149 -0.44 4.45 -4.36
CA VAL A 149 0.40 3.29 -4.71
C VAL A 149 1.64 3.81 -5.44
N TYR A 150 2.82 3.34 -5.06
CA TYR A 150 4.09 3.76 -5.64
C TYR A 150 5.06 2.60 -5.79
N ASN A 151 6.11 2.77 -6.60
CA ASN A 151 7.19 1.80 -6.69
C ASN A 151 8.08 1.94 -5.44
N ALA A 152 8.11 0.91 -4.60
CA ALA A 152 8.88 0.94 -3.35
C ALA A 152 10.38 0.73 -3.57
N ALA A 153 10.80 0.20 -4.72
CA ALA A 153 12.21 0.10 -5.09
C ALA A 153 12.76 1.43 -5.61
N ASP A 154 11.93 2.19 -6.32
CA ASP A 154 12.28 3.53 -6.80
C ASP A 154 11.12 4.53 -6.60
N PRO A 155 11.10 5.24 -5.45
CA PRO A 155 10.06 6.22 -5.15
C PRO A 155 10.18 7.51 -5.98
N THR A 156 11.29 7.72 -6.70
CA THR A 156 11.52 8.96 -7.49
C THR A 156 10.71 9.01 -8.78
N ILE A 157 10.18 7.86 -9.22
CA ILE A 157 9.30 7.74 -10.39
C ILE A 157 7.98 8.51 -10.19
N GLY A 158 7.51 8.63 -8.95
CA GLY A 158 6.22 9.21 -8.61
C GLY A 158 5.26 8.18 -8.01
N ALA A 159 3.97 8.49 -8.07
CA ALA A 159 2.92 7.68 -7.45
C ALA A 159 1.62 7.70 -8.25
N VAL A 160 0.71 6.80 -7.91
CA VAL A 160 -0.66 6.77 -8.43
C VAL A 160 -1.61 6.97 -7.25
N LEU A 161 -2.36 8.08 -7.29
CA LEU A 161 -3.49 8.33 -6.40
C LEU A 161 -4.59 7.31 -6.68
N TYR A 162 -5.14 6.72 -5.64
CA TYR A 162 -6.38 5.97 -5.69
C TYR A 162 -7.43 6.66 -4.79
N GLU A 163 -8.65 6.79 -5.28
CA GLU A 163 -9.78 7.32 -4.50
C GLU A 163 -10.80 6.23 -4.19
N LEU A 164 -11.31 6.29 -2.97
CA LEU A 164 -12.40 5.45 -2.48
C LEU A 164 -13.63 6.35 -2.31
N ARG A 165 -14.77 5.99 -2.91
CA ARG A 165 -16.06 6.66 -2.66
C ARG A 165 -17.07 5.68 -2.09
N ASP A 166 -17.94 6.23 -1.25
CA ASP A 166 -19.07 5.52 -0.69
C ASP A 166 -20.06 5.12 -1.80
N GLY A 167 -20.30 3.81 -1.93
CA GLY A 167 -21.19 3.25 -2.95
C GLY A 167 -21.01 1.74 -3.12
N VAL A 168 -21.87 1.13 -3.94
CA VAL A 168 -21.76 -0.27 -4.36
C VAL A 168 -20.97 -0.29 -5.67
N GLY A 169 -19.74 -0.81 -5.67
CA GLY A 169 -18.88 -0.77 -6.85
C GLY A 169 -17.50 -1.41 -6.63
N SER A 170 -16.56 -1.05 -7.51
CA SER A 170 -15.18 -1.54 -7.49
C SER A 170 -14.42 -1.11 -6.23
N ALA A 171 -13.34 -1.83 -5.89
CA ALA A 171 -12.49 -1.53 -4.73
C ALA A 171 -11.90 -0.11 -4.79
N VAL A 172 -11.60 0.39 -5.99
CA VAL A 172 -11.09 1.74 -6.25
C VAL A 172 -12.02 2.42 -7.26
N GLU A 173 -12.39 3.69 -7.04
CA GLU A 173 -13.26 4.43 -7.96
C GLU A 173 -12.45 5.15 -9.04
N ARG A 174 -11.33 5.76 -8.65
CA ARG A 174 -10.50 6.59 -9.53
C ARG A 174 -9.04 6.29 -9.30
N TRP A 175 -8.29 6.27 -10.40
CA TRP A 175 -6.84 6.29 -10.41
C TRP A 175 -6.35 7.57 -11.08
N GLU A 176 -5.28 8.16 -10.56
CA GLU A 176 -4.68 9.35 -11.13
C GLU A 176 -3.17 9.37 -10.93
N TRP A 177 -2.43 9.81 -11.96
CA TRP A 177 -0.98 9.92 -11.90
C TRP A 177 -0.56 11.15 -11.08
N VAL A 178 0.41 10.96 -10.20
CA VAL A 178 1.01 12.02 -9.39
C VAL A 178 2.53 12.00 -9.62
N PRO A 179 3.09 13.01 -10.33
CA PRO A 179 4.53 13.07 -10.56
C PRO A 179 5.28 13.24 -9.24
N CYS A 180 6.53 12.81 -9.23
CA CYS A 180 7.42 13.06 -8.10
C CYS A 180 7.60 14.58 -7.90
N ALA A 181 7.56 15.02 -6.65
CA ALA A 181 7.81 16.43 -6.35
C ALA A 181 9.32 16.72 -6.51
N PRO A 182 9.72 17.86 -7.07
CA PRO A 182 11.15 18.20 -7.26
C PRO A 182 11.99 18.16 -5.97
N SER A 183 11.36 18.37 -4.81
CA SER A 183 12.02 18.26 -3.50
C SER A 183 12.43 16.82 -3.16
N VAL A 184 11.67 15.83 -3.64
CA VAL A 184 11.96 14.40 -3.45
C VAL A 184 13.08 13.94 -4.38
N GLU A 185 13.12 14.48 -5.61
CA GLU A 185 14.23 14.24 -6.54
C GLU A 185 15.56 14.82 -6.00
N ALA A 186 15.51 16.00 -5.38
CA ALA A 186 16.68 16.67 -4.84
C ALA A 186 17.26 15.97 -3.59
N GLU A 187 16.39 15.47 -2.70
CA GLU A 187 16.78 14.74 -1.49
C GLU A 187 15.82 13.56 -1.23
N PRO A 188 16.08 12.36 -1.78
CA PRO A 188 15.19 11.20 -1.62
C PRO A 188 15.00 10.75 -0.17
N LEU A 189 16.01 10.97 0.68
CA LEU A 189 15.96 10.72 2.13
C LEU A 189 15.51 11.97 2.92
N GLY A 190 15.33 13.10 2.24
CA GLY A 190 14.79 14.36 2.76
C GLY A 190 13.28 14.25 3.00
N ARG A 191 12.89 13.46 4.01
CA ARG A 191 11.52 13.31 4.54
C ARG A 191 10.41 13.28 3.48
N PHE A 192 10.30 12.16 2.77
CA PHE A 192 9.06 11.84 2.07
C PHE A 192 8.11 11.09 3.02
N ILE A 193 7.04 11.76 3.47
CA ILE A 193 5.94 11.13 4.21
C ILE A 193 4.71 11.17 3.32
N LEU A 194 4.46 10.06 2.65
CA LEU A 194 3.35 9.87 1.73
C LEU A 194 1.99 9.67 2.44
N ALA A 195 2.02 9.42 3.75
CA ALA A 195 0.84 9.42 4.59
C ALA A 195 1.18 9.85 6.03
N CYS A 196 0.65 10.99 6.44
CA CYS A 196 0.15 11.14 7.80
C CYS A 196 -1.35 10.88 7.72
N SER A 197 -1.92 10.21 8.73
CA SER A 197 -3.36 10.30 9.00
C SER A 197 -3.82 11.76 8.83
N PRO A 198 -5.04 12.08 8.38
CA PRO A 198 -5.52 13.46 8.39
C PRO A 198 -5.41 14.03 9.81
N VAL A 199 -4.33 14.74 10.09
CA VAL A 199 -4.10 15.36 11.39
C VAL A 199 -4.95 16.61 11.44
N GLY A 200 -5.92 16.65 12.35
CA GLY A 200 -6.68 17.88 12.57
C GLY A 200 -5.75 19.01 13.01
N LEU A 201 -6.08 20.27 12.67
CA LEU A 201 -5.29 21.43 13.13
C LEU A 201 -5.15 21.45 14.66
N ASP A 202 -6.15 20.95 15.37
CA ASP A 202 -6.16 20.81 16.84
C ASP A 202 -5.19 19.73 17.38
N GLU A 203 -4.84 18.74 16.56
CA GLU A 203 -3.87 17.70 16.91
C GLU A 203 -2.44 18.17 16.63
N LEU A 204 -2.24 18.91 15.54
CA LEU A 204 -0.99 19.63 15.24
C LEU A 204 -0.63 20.64 16.36
N ALA A 205 -1.62 21.37 16.87
CA ALA A 205 -1.44 22.31 17.98
C ALA A 205 -1.01 21.62 19.29
N ARG A 206 -1.43 20.37 19.52
CA ARG A 206 -1.06 19.59 20.70
C ARG A 206 0.35 18.98 20.64
N GLY A 207 0.94 18.90 19.44
CA GLY A 207 2.30 18.38 19.23
C GLY A 207 3.40 19.43 19.34
N GLN A 208 3.08 20.72 19.54
CA GLN A 208 4.11 21.74 19.72
C GLN A 208 4.79 21.58 21.09
N PRO A 209 6.13 21.48 21.16
CA PRO A 209 6.82 21.45 22.44
C PRO A 209 6.49 22.73 23.20
N ALA A 210 6.03 22.59 24.45
CA ALA A 210 5.83 23.72 25.34
C ALA A 210 7.12 24.54 25.36
N ALA A 211 7.01 25.84 25.02
CA ALA A 211 8.14 26.74 25.06
C ALA A 211 8.77 26.69 26.45
N CYS A 212 10.01 26.21 26.53
CA CYS A 212 10.84 26.32 27.74
C CYS A 212 10.94 27.81 28.08
N THR A 213 10.09 28.26 28.99
CA THR A 213 10.20 29.56 29.62
C THR A 213 11.38 29.45 30.57
N THR A 214 12.52 29.99 30.14
CA THR A 214 13.67 30.21 31.01
C THR A 214 13.26 31.28 32.01
N ALA A 215 13.03 30.88 33.26
CA ALA A 215 12.89 31.80 34.37
C ALA A 215 14.25 32.43 34.69
N GLN A 216 14.22 33.74 34.96
CA GLN A 216 15.36 34.63 35.24
C GLN A 216 16.15 34.25 36.50
#